data_AF-A0A401H079-F1
#
_entry.id   AF-A0A401H079-F1
#
_cell.length_a   1.000
_cell.length_b   1.000
_cell.length_c   1.000
_cell.angle_alpha   90.00
_cell.angle_beta   90.00
_cell.angle_gamma   90.00
#
_symmetry.space_group_name_H-M   'P 1'
#
loop_
_entity.id
_entity.type
_entity.pdbx_description
1 polymer ?
#
loop_
_entity_poly.entity_id
_entity_poly.type
_entity_poly.pdbx_seq_one_letter_code
_entity_poly.pdbx_strand_id
1 'polypeptide(L)'
;MMSIAAFIVWVVAGAIIVFDLPVQVAPAPQDPPPPPYSPSEPTIKSTPSSKSSAQPPRRSAFSARRLTPTTFLIVETDDVFGEQPFIYAKLVPAANTLVLLDTGCGGRSRDHGVEITSLREFIETVPVTDNGGRPLNERARLRYVVVLSHCHYDHILGVEDFAHDSPILESAHSPTFVSRANLPAHSQCARLGVPTPTFTPTLVPHNTPLLSASGVPVGLTLLHTPGHTPDELALWDAVERVLYAGDTLYERAPIIFPAEGDIAVWLASLSELIDRVCAESSPQDVRICCGHETAGRPALDVLRTAEAFVRDVLDGRELVRSREERWGVWVVEYMQEGGRYSLVCPERLVLEAREKIGLNV
;
A
#
# COMPACT_ATOMS: atom_id res chain seq x y z
N MET A 1 -19.69 -4.87 -2.07
CA MET A 1 -19.00 -5.54 -3.19
C MET A 1 -17.59 -5.79 -2.70
N MET A 2 -17.14 -7.04 -2.57
CA MET A 2 -15.76 -7.33 -2.19
C MET A 2 -14.84 -6.77 -3.28
N SER A 3 -13.76 -6.10 -2.89
CA SER A 3 -12.73 -5.70 -3.85
C SER A 3 -12.08 -6.95 -4.45
N ILE A 4 -11.55 -6.80 -5.66
CA ILE A 4 -10.86 -7.88 -6.37
C ILE A 4 -9.64 -8.38 -5.58
N ALA A 5 -9.04 -7.58 -4.68
CA ALA A 5 -8.02 -8.01 -3.72
C ALA A 5 -8.41 -9.26 -2.91
N ALA A 6 -9.61 -9.29 -2.33
CA ALA A 6 -10.09 -10.47 -1.57
C ALA A 6 -10.29 -11.72 -2.45
N PHE A 7 -10.32 -11.53 -3.78
CA PHE A 7 -10.47 -12.56 -4.80
C PHE A 7 -9.11 -12.97 -5.40
N ILE A 8 -8.17 -12.04 -5.63
CA ILE A 8 -6.86 -12.29 -6.26
C ILE A 8 -5.81 -12.81 -5.29
N VAL A 9 -5.99 -12.57 -3.99
CA VAL A 9 -5.30 -13.43 -3.03
C VAL A 9 -5.74 -14.89 -3.21
N TRP A 10 -6.78 -15.32 -3.97
CA TRP A 10 -7.18 -16.76 -3.97
C TRP A 10 -7.82 -17.40 -5.24
N VAL A 11 -7.72 -16.87 -6.49
CA VAL A 11 -8.36 -17.50 -7.68
C VAL A 11 -7.42 -18.13 -8.73
N VAL A 12 -7.33 -19.47 -8.63
CA VAL A 12 -7.36 -20.62 -9.59
C VAL A 12 -6.80 -20.54 -11.03
N ALA A 13 -5.96 -21.53 -11.34
CA ALA A 13 -5.67 -22.07 -12.67
C ALA A 13 -6.88 -22.79 -13.32
N GLY A 14 -7.33 -22.32 -14.48
CA GLY A 14 -8.29 -23.00 -15.33
C GLY A 14 -8.77 -22.11 -16.47
N ALA A 15 -8.47 -22.52 -17.70
CA ALA A 15 -8.70 -21.81 -18.97
C ALA A 15 -9.91 -20.86 -19.01
N ILE A 16 -9.66 -19.57 -19.28
CA ILE A 16 -10.70 -18.62 -19.69
C ILE A 16 -11.04 -18.92 -21.15
N ILE A 17 -12.20 -19.55 -21.37
CA ILE A 17 -12.87 -19.55 -22.67
C ILE A 17 -13.73 -18.27 -22.70
N VAL A 18 -13.30 -17.27 -23.47
CA VAL A 18 -14.07 -16.05 -23.72
C VAL A 18 -15.14 -16.38 -24.76
N PHE A 19 -16.41 -16.22 -24.39
CA PHE A 19 -17.50 -16.12 -25.35
C PHE A 19 -17.74 -14.65 -25.68
N ASP A 20 -17.44 -14.26 -26.92
CA ASP A 20 -17.82 -12.95 -27.47
C ASP A 20 -19.33 -12.91 -27.70
N LEU A 21 -20.02 -12.00 -26.99
CA LEU A 21 -21.37 -11.57 -27.34
C LEU A 21 -21.34 -10.09 -27.74
N PRO A 22 -21.78 -9.72 -28.94
CA PRO A 22 -21.75 -8.34 -29.41
C PRO A 22 -22.90 -7.54 -28.79
N VAL A 23 -22.57 -6.50 -28.02
CA VAL A 23 -23.53 -5.46 -27.62
C VAL A 23 -23.50 -4.36 -28.68
N GLN A 24 -24.61 -4.20 -29.39
CA GLN A 24 -24.85 -3.06 -30.29
C GLN A 24 -25.18 -1.82 -29.45
N VAL A 25 -24.33 -0.79 -29.53
CA VAL A 25 -24.61 0.55 -28.99
C VAL A 25 -25.11 1.44 -30.13
N ALA A 26 -26.33 1.96 -30.00
CA ALA A 26 -26.89 2.95 -30.91
C ALA A 26 -26.28 4.35 -30.67
N PRO A 27 -26.02 5.16 -31.71
CA PRO A 27 -25.38 6.47 -31.54
C PRO A 27 -26.39 7.54 -31.10
N ALA A 28 -25.92 8.47 -30.26
CA ALA A 28 -26.65 9.67 -29.86
C ALA A 28 -26.69 10.73 -31.00
N PRO A 29 -27.76 11.53 -31.10
CA PRO A 29 -27.92 12.53 -32.16
C PRO A 29 -26.98 13.73 -31.99
N GLN A 30 -26.46 14.22 -33.12
CA GLN A 30 -25.59 15.41 -33.23
C GLN A 30 -26.42 16.64 -33.64
N ASP A 31 -26.19 17.78 -32.97
CA ASP A 31 -26.72 19.08 -33.38
C ASP A 31 -25.85 19.73 -34.48
N PRO A 32 -26.44 20.49 -35.42
CA PRO A 32 -25.72 21.08 -36.55
C PRO A 32 -24.89 22.34 -36.18
N PRO A 33 -23.78 22.60 -36.89
CA PRO A 33 -22.90 23.74 -36.59
C PRO A 33 -23.46 25.08 -37.13
N PRO A 34 -23.16 26.21 -36.45
CA PRO A 34 -23.54 27.54 -36.92
C PRO A 34 -22.63 28.07 -38.06
N PRO A 35 -23.14 29.00 -38.89
CA PRO A 35 -22.49 29.47 -40.12
C PRO A 35 -21.34 30.48 -39.90
N PRO A 36 -20.48 30.69 -40.94
CA PRO A 36 -19.20 31.38 -40.79
C PRO A 36 -19.30 32.92 -40.84
N TYR A 37 -18.38 33.60 -40.15
CA TYR A 37 -18.23 35.06 -40.16
C TYR A 37 -16.76 35.50 -40.37
N SER A 38 -16.53 36.47 -41.24
CA SER A 38 -15.27 37.22 -41.49
C SER A 38 -15.57 38.39 -42.45
N PRO A 39 -14.72 39.44 -42.61
CA PRO A 39 -13.55 39.94 -41.83
C PRO A 39 -13.65 41.48 -41.52
N SER A 40 -12.83 42.16 -40.69
CA SER A 40 -11.47 42.68 -41.01
C SER A 40 -10.94 43.69 -39.94
N GLU A 41 -9.67 43.48 -39.50
CA GLU A 41 -8.55 44.38 -39.08
C GLU A 41 -8.68 45.57 -38.05
N PRO A 42 -7.60 46.04 -37.36
CA PRO A 42 -6.17 45.85 -37.63
C PRO A 42 -5.24 45.41 -36.46
N THR A 43 -4.04 45.04 -36.89
CA THR A 43 -2.91 44.36 -36.26
C THR A 43 -2.15 45.20 -35.21
N ILE A 44 -1.98 44.66 -33.99
CA ILE A 44 -0.90 45.05 -33.06
C ILE A 44 0.08 43.87 -32.99
N LYS A 45 1.33 44.12 -33.40
CA LYS A 45 2.42 43.13 -33.37
C LYS A 45 2.85 42.87 -31.92
N SER A 46 2.36 41.78 -31.32
CA SER A 46 3.00 41.16 -30.16
C SER A 46 3.90 40.02 -30.63
N THR A 47 5.17 40.08 -30.25
CA THR A 47 6.17 39.01 -30.39
C THR A 47 5.62 37.64 -29.98
N PRO A 48 5.82 36.57 -30.76
CA PRO A 48 5.29 35.25 -30.41
C PRO A 48 6.12 34.66 -29.26
N SER A 49 5.53 34.66 -28.06
CA SER A 49 5.88 33.70 -27.00
C SER A 49 5.76 32.31 -27.58
N SER A 50 6.84 31.53 -27.55
CA SER A 50 6.86 30.13 -27.94
C SER A 50 5.75 29.38 -27.18
N LYS A 51 4.66 29.06 -27.87
CA LYS A 51 3.70 28.06 -27.40
C LYS A 51 4.46 26.74 -27.42
N SER A 52 5.01 26.35 -26.28
CA SER A 52 5.38 24.97 -26.03
C SER A 52 4.13 24.15 -26.30
N SER A 53 4.15 23.35 -27.37
CA SER A 53 3.21 22.27 -27.56
C SER A 53 3.49 21.24 -26.48
N ALA A 54 2.99 21.49 -25.27
CA ALA A 54 3.04 20.50 -24.21
C ALA A 54 2.27 19.29 -24.73
N GLN A 55 2.98 18.18 -24.95
CA GLN A 55 2.33 16.90 -25.17
C GLN A 55 1.36 16.65 -24.01
N PRO A 56 0.20 16.02 -24.27
CA PRO A 56 -0.69 15.63 -23.19
C PRO A 56 0.10 14.83 -22.15
N PRO A 57 -0.19 15.01 -20.85
CA PRO A 57 0.55 14.30 -19.81
C PRO A 57 0.43 12.79 -20.03
N ARG A 58 1.58 12.10 -20.05
CA ARG A 58 1.64 10.64 -20.15
C ARG A 58 0.82 10.02 -19.02
N ARG A 59 0.04 8.99 -19.34
CA ARG A 59 -0.76 8.28 -18.32
C ARG A 59 0.14 7.41 -17.46
N SER A 60 -0.14 7.38 -16.16
CA SER A 60 0.65 6.71 -15.15
C SER A 60 -0.17 5.64 -14.44
N ALA A 61 0.45 4.52 -14.08
CA ALA A 61 -0.14 3.51 -13.19
C ALA A 61 -0.33 4.06 -11.77
N PHE A 62 0.37 5.12 -11.43
CA PHE A 62 0.39 5.73 -10.10
C PHE A 62 -0.25 7.11 -10.11
N SER A 63 -0.91 7.43 -9.00
CA SER A 63 -1.31 8.77 -8.63
C SER A 63 -0.72 9.14 -7.28
N ALA A 64 -0.58 10.43 -6.98
CA ALA A 64 -0.06 10.87 -5.68
C ALA A 64 -0.80 12.11 -5.16
N ARG A 65 -0.94 12.17 -3.83
CA ARG A 65 -1.44 13.34 -3.11
C ARG A 65 -0.63 13.58 -1.85
N ARG A 66 -0.59 14.82 -1.39
CA ARG A 66 0.10 15.14 -0.13
C ARG A 66 -0.70 14.61 1.05
N LEU A 67 0.00 13.96 1.99
CA LEU A 67 -0.59 13.41 3.21
C LEU A 67 -0.20 14.24 4.44
N THR A 68 1.07 14.63 4.53
CA THR A 68 1.65 15.46 5.59
C THR A 68 2.52 16.56 4.96
N PRO A 69 3.12 17.48 5.75
CA PRO A 69 4.07 18.46 5.20
C PRO A 69 5.20 17.83 4.38
N THR A 70 5.70 16.65 4.76
CA THR A 70 6.84 15.99 4.09
C THR A 70 6.52 14.66 3.39
N THR A 71 5.35 14.06 3.63
CA THR A 71 4.98 12.76 3.07
C THR A 71 3.85 12.85 2.07
N PHE A 72 4.00 12.12 0.96
CA PHE A 72 2.98 11.91 -0.06
C PHE A 72 2.48 10.47 0.01
N LEU A 73 1.18 10.30 -0.17
CA LEU A 73 0.56 9.01 -0.45
C LEU A 73 0.55 8.83 -1.97
N ILE A 74 1.19 7.76 -2.43
CA ILE A 74 1.15 7.27 -3.79
C ILE A 74 0.22 6.05 -3.81
N VAL A 75 -0.65 5.95 -4.81
CA VAL A 75 -1.56 4.82 -5.00
C VAL A 75 -1.37 4.29 -6.41
N GLU A 76 -1.13 2.99 -6.53
CA GLU A 76 -1.19 2.28 -7.81
C GLU A 76 -2.67 2.04 -8.15
N THR A 77 -3.18 2.72 -9.17
CA THR A 77 -4.61 2.70 -9.50
C THR A 77 -4.86 1.75 -10.67
N ASP A 78 -5.91 0.93 -10.54
CA ASP A 78 -6.31 -0.07 -11.55
C ASP A 78 -5.21 -1.09 -11.87
N ASP A 79 -4.47 -1.50 -10.84
CA ASP A 79 -3.49 -2.58 -10.95
C ASP A 79 -4.19 -3.90 -11.33
N VAL A 80 -3.52 -4.79 -12.07
CA VAL A 80 -4.09 -6.05 -12.56
C VAL A 80 -4.51 -7.01 -11.45
N PHE A 81 -4.02 -6.81 -10.22
CA PHE A 81 -4.33 -7.61 -9.03
C PHE A 81 -5.51 -7.05 -8.23
N GLY A 82 -5.91 -5.80 -8.49
CA GLY A 82 -7.02 -5.15 -7.79
C GLY A 82 -6.73 -4.86 -6.32
N GLU A 83 -5.45 -4.73 -5.96
CA GLU A 83 -4.94 -4.51 -4.60
C GLU A 83 -4.96 -3.04 -4.20
N GLN A 84 -4.67 -2.13 -5.14
CA GLN A 84 -4.56 -0.69 -4.93
C GLN A 84 -3.70 -0.30 -3.70
N PRO A 85 -2.47 -0.82 -3.57
CA PRO A 85 -1.63 -0.61 -2.41
C PRO A 85 -1.23 0.85 -2.24
N PHE A 86 -1.04 1.24 -0.98
CA PHE A 86 -0.56 2.55 -0.56
C PHE A 86 0.95 2.52 -0.40
N ILE A 87 1.60 3.42 -1.11
CA ILE A 87 3.04 3.65 -1.06
C ILE A 87 3.27 5.02 -0.43
N TYR A 88 4.20 5.14 0.52
CA TYR A 88 4.47 6.42 1.18
C TYR A 88 5.84 6.96 0.79
N ALA A 89 5.86 8.17 0.22
CA ALA A 89 7.08 8.88 -0.16
C ALA A 89 7.32 10.07 0.78
N LYS A 90 8.26 9.93 1.72
CA LYS A 90 8.67 10.98 2.66
C LYS A 90 9.91 11.71 2.15
N LEU A 91 9.78 13.00 1.91
CA LEU A 91 10.87 13.85 1.44
C LEU A 91 11.63 14.42 2.65
N VAL A 92 12.92 14.13 2.73
CA VAL A 92 13.82 14.64 3.79
C VAL A 92 15.01 15.38 3.16
N PRO A 93 14.81 16.61 2.62
CA PRO A 93 15.87 17.35 1.94
C PRO A 93 17.10 17.63 2.82
N ALA A 94 16.91 17.83 4.14
CA ALA A 94 17.99 18.02 5.09
C ALA A 94 18.95 16.82 5.19
N ALA A 95 18.45 15.61 4.88
CA ALA A 95 19.22 14.38 4.80
C ALA A 95 19.55 13.99 3.34
N ASN A 96 19.25 14.85 2.36
CA ASN A 96 19.36 14.57 0.93
C ASN A 96 18.70 13.24 0.51
N THR A 97 17.54 12.93 1.11
CA THR A 97 16.91 11.60 1.02
C THR A 97 15.41 11.67 0.75
N LEU A 98 14.90 10.75 -0.06
CA LEU A 98 13.49 10.36 -0.11
C LEU A 98 13.38 8.96 0.50
N VAL A 99 12.59 8.81 1.56
CA VAL A 99 12.26 7.50 2.12
C VAL A 99 11.00 7.00 1.44
N LEU A 100 11.05 5.80 0.90
CA LEU A 100 9.91 5.11 0.30
C LEU A 100 9.51 3.97 1.22
N LEU A 101 8.24 3.91 1.63
CA LEU A 101 7.65 2.74 2.27
C LEU A 101 6.80 2.01 1.23
N ASP A 102 7.18 0.78 0.93
CA ASP A 102 6.63 -0.11 -0.08
C ASP A 102 6.77 0.38 -1.53
N THR A 103 6.52 -0.52 -2.48
CA THR A 103 6.79 -0.32 -3.91
C THR A 103 5.64 -0.74 -4.82
N GLY A 104 4.52 -1.19 -4.25
CA GLY A 104 3.32 -1.53 -4.99
C GLY A 104 3.41 -2.86 -5.75
N CYS A 105 2.52 -3.00 -6.72
CA CYS A 105 2.34 -4.19 -7.57
C CYS A 105 3.22 -4.16 -8.84
N GLY A 106 4.19 -3.25 -8.92
CA GLY A 106 5.12 -3.13 -10.05
C GLY A 106 4.55 -2.41 -11.27
N GLY A 107 3.50 -1.60 -11.09
CA GLY A 107 2.90 -0.75 -12.13
C GLY A 107 2.14 -1.49 -13.22
N ARG A 108 1.69 -2.72 -12.93
CA ARG A 108 0.96 -3.56 -13.89
C ARG A 108 -0.50 -3.12 -13.89
N SER A 109 -0.93 -2.37 -14.91
CA SER A 109 -2.28 -1.81 -14.99
C SER A 109 -3.23 -2.58 -15.93
N ARG A 110 -4.54 -2.55 -15.64
CA ARG A 110 -5.60 -2.96 -16.57
C ARG A 110 -5.90 -1.89 -17.63
N ASP A 111 -5.57 -0.63 -17.40
CA ASP A 111 -5.64 0.43 -18.41
C ASP A 111 -4.46 0.30 -19.38
N HIS A 112 -4.75 -0.24 -20.57
CA HIS A 112 -3.79 -0.39 -21.67
C HIS A 112 -3.25 0.95 -22.22
N GLY A 113 -3.81 2.08 -21.82
CA GLY A 113 -3.31 3.42 -22.14
C GLY A 113 -2.24 3.94 -21.18
N VAL A 114 -1.91 3.22 -20.09
CA VAL A 114 -0.83 3.60 -19.17
C VAL A 114 0.52 3.48 -19.85
N GLU A 115 1.31 4.55 -19.77
CA GLU A 115 2.64 4.65 -20.38
C GLU A 115 3.78 4.69 -19.35
N ILE A 116 3.49 5.06 -18.10
CA ILE A 116 4.45 5.11 -16.99
C ILE A 116 4.06 4.02 -15.99
N THR A 117 4.84 2.94 -15.99
CA THR A 117 4.65 1.78 -15.12
C THR A 117 5.76 1.65 -14.08
N SER A 118 6.90 2.33 -14.25
CA SER A 118 7.95 2.36 -13.21
C SER A 118 7.56 3.35 -12.12
N LEU A 119 7.64 2.90 -10.86
CA LEU A 119 7.40 3.76 -9.70
C LEU A 119 8.48 4.85 -9.62
N ARG A 120 9.74 4.51 -9.90
CA ARG A 120 10.84 5.48 -9.93
C ARG A 120 10.64 6.51 -11.05
N GLU A 121 10.24 6.09 -12.25
CA GLU A 121 9.91 7.02 -13.34
C GLU A 121 8.77 7.96 -12.93
N PHE A 122 7.71 7.45 -12.30
CA PHE A 122 6.61 8.27 -11.79
C PHE A 122 7.11 9.35 -10.83
N ILE A 123 7.84 8.95 -9.78
CA ILE A 123 8.35 9.86 -8.74
C ILE A 123 9.25 10.95 -9.34
N GLU A 124 10.03 10.63 -10.38
CA GLU A 124 11.04 11.53 -10.94
C GLU A 124 10.55 12.42 -12.08
N THR A 125 9.45 12.04 -12.75
CA THR A 125 9.02 12.70 -13.98
C THR A 125 7.59 13.22 -13.97
N VAL A 126 6.70 12.65 -13.16
CA VAL A 126 5.27 12.99 -13.20
C VAL A 126 4.94 14.15 -12.28
N PRO A 127 4.39 15.27 -12.80
CA PRO A 127 3.93 16.38 -11.98
C PRO A 127 2.87 15.97 -10.97
N VAL A 128 3.06 16.33 -9.70
CA VAL A 128 2.04 16.15 -8.64
C VAL A 128 1.46 17.50 -8.27
N THR A 129 0.14 17.66 -8.38
CA THR A 129 -0.57 18.93 -8.10
C THR A 129 -0.25 19.45 -6.71
N ASP A 130 -0.31 18.59 -5.69
CA ASP A 130 -0.04 18.94 -4.29
C ASP A 130 1.45 19.22 -4.01
N ASN A 131 2.33 18.99 -4.99
CA ASN A 131 3.74 19.37 -4.97
C ASN A 131 4.03 20.60 -5.85
N GLY A 132 3.02 21.44 -6.10
CA GLY A 132 3.14 22.63 -6.92
C GLY A 132 3.34 22.31 -8.40
N GLY A 133 2.79 21.17 -8.87
CA GLY A 133 2.94 20.72 -10.25
C GLY A 133 4.35 20.25 -10.61
N ARG A 134 5.14 19.81 -9.63
CA ARG A 134 6.47 19.24 -9.83
C ARG A 134 6.51 17.75 -9.47
N PRO A 135 7.40 16.95 -10.08
CA PRO A 135 7.68 15.60 -9.61
C PRO A 135 8.15 15.59 -8.16
N LEU A 136 7.92 14.47 -7.47
CA LEU A 136 8.29 14.32 -6.07
C LEU A 136 9.82 14.34 -5.88
N ASN A 137 10.56 13.77 -6.84
CA ASN A 137 12.01 13.75 -6.85
C ASN A 137 12.58 14.04 -8.25
N GLU A 138 12.30 15.23 -8.79
CA GLU A 138 12.70 15.60 -10.16
C GLU A 138 14.17 15.24 -10.46
N ARG A 139 14.39 14.36 -11.43
CA ARG A 139 15.73 13.88 -11.88
C ARG A 139 16.58 13.26 -10.76
N ALA A 140 15.96 12.53 -9.83
CA ALA A 140 16.64 11.82 -8.75
C ALA A 140 17.54 12.73 -7.88
N ARG A 141 17.10 13.97 -7.58
CA ARG A 141 17.87 14.93 -6.78
C ARG A 141 18.16 14.44 -5.36
N LEU A 142 17.20 13.74 -4.76
CA LEU A 142 17.32 13.07 -3.46
C LEU A 142 17.68 11.60 -3.69
N ARG A 143 18.53 11.02 -2.83
CA ARG A 143 18.80 9.58 -2.84
C ARG A 143 17.62 8.83 -2.22
N TYR A 144 17.38 7.59 -2.63
CA TYR A 144 16.34 6.78 -2.01
C TYR A 144 16.86 5.97 -0.82
N VAL A 145 15.98 5.75 0.14
CA VAL A 145 16.02 4.63 1.08
C VAL A 145 14.66 3.96 0.97
N VAL A 146 14.62 2.68 0.61
CA VAL A 146 13.37 1.93 0.49
C VAL A 146 13.22 1.06 1.73
N VAL A 147 12.04 1.09 2.33
CA VAL A 147 11.64 0.22 3.42
C VAL A 147 10.47 -0.61 2.91
N LEU A 148 10.52 -1.91 3.08
CA LEU A 148 9.41 -2.80 2.76
C LEU A 148 8.73 -3.16 4.08
N SER A 149 7.43 -2.90 4.17
CA SER A 149 6.60 -3.20 5.34
C SER A 149 6.55 -4.70 5.59
N HIS A 150 6.45 -5.50 4.54
CA HIS A 150 6.58 -6.95 4.53
C HIS A 150 6.76 -7.46 3.10
N CYS A 151 6.93 -8.77 2.94
CA CYS A 151 7.36 -9.35 1.67
C CYS A 151 6.26 -9.67 0.65
N HIS A 152 4.97 -9.39 0.91
CA HIS A 152 3.93 -9.67 -0.08
C HIS A 152 4.10 -8.88 -1.37
N TYR A 153 3.67 -9.49 -2.48
CA TYR A 153 3.88 -9.01 -3.84
C TYR A 153 3.42 -7.56 -4.07
N ASP A 154 2.31 -7.16 -3.49
CA ASP A 154 1.72 -5.83 -3.57
C ASP A 154 2.51 -4.75 -2.81
N HIS A 155 3.57 -5.14 -2.10
CA HIS A 155 4.50 -4.22 -1.44
C HIS A 155 5.89 -4.25 -2.08
N ILE A 156 6.28 -5.34 -2.75
CA ILE A 156 7.66 -5.53 -3.21
C ILE A 156 7.86 -5.55 -4.72
N LEU A 157 6.80 -5.65 -5.54
CA LEU A 157 6.97 -5.89 -6.98
C LEU A 157 7.67 -4.74 -7.72
N GLY A 158 7.62 -3.52 -7.20
CA GLY A 158 8.33 -2.35 -7.76
C GLY A 158 9.77 -2.16 -7.26
N VAL A 159 10.30 -3.03 -6.38
CA VAL A 159 11.56 -2.78 -5.66
C VAL A 159 12.80 -2.79 -6.56
N GLU A 160 12.79 -3.53 -7.67
CA GLU A 160 13.93 -3.62 -8.59
C GLU A 160 14.30 -2.27 -9.21
N ASP A 161 13.34 -1.34 -9.33
CA ASP A 161 13.58 0.03 -9.80
C ASP A 161 14.64 0.75 -8.94
N PHE A 162 14.80 0.35 -7.67
CA PHE A 162 15.66 0.99 -6.68
C PHE A 162 16.85 0.12 -6.23
N ALA A 163 16.82 -1.19 -6.52
CA ALA A 163 17.77 -2.15 -5.97
C ALA A 163 19.24 -1.94 -6.41
N HIS A 164 19.47 -1.15 -7.45
CA HIS A 164 20.81 -0.92 -8.02
C HIS A 164 21.62 0.19 -7.32
N ASP A 165 20.95 1.18 -6.71
CA ASP A 165 21.60 2.39 -6.18
C ASP A 165 21.12 2.80 -4.78
N SER A 166 20.14 2.08 -4.22
CA SER A 166 19.44 2.49 -3.00
C SER A 166 19.44 1.38 -1.94
N PRO A 167 19.62 1.70 -0.65
CA PRO A 167 19.41 0.73 0.42
C PRO A 167 17.95 0.27 0.43
N ILE A 168 17.76 -1.05 0.47
CA ILE A 168 16.46 -1.69 0.70
C ILE A 168 16.47 -2.27 2.11
N LEU A 169 15.50 -1.88 2.94
CA LEU A 169 15.41 -2.24 4.34
C LEU A 169 14.20 -3.14 4.59
N GLU A 170 14.41 -4.21 5.34
CA GLU A 170 13.38 -5.15 5.78
C GLU A 170 13.51 -5.44 7.28
N SER A 171 12.51 -6.07 7.86
CA SER A 171 12.52 -6.48 9.26
C SER A 171 13.53 -7.60 9.51
N ALA A 172 14.33 -7.47 10.58
CA ALA A 172 15.15 -8.56 11.09
C ALA A 172 14.37 -9.58 11.95
N HIS A 173 13.04 -9.44 12.10
CA HIS A 173 12.24 -10.30 12.98
C HIS A 173 12.23 -11.77 12.50
N SER A 174 12.13 -11.99 11.18
CA SER A 174 12.09 -13.34 10.61
C SER A 174 12.99 -13.47 9.36
N PRO A 175 14.33 -13.48 9.52
CA PRO A 175 15.28 -13.50 8.39
C PRO A 175 15.11 -14.69 7.45
N THR A 176 14.67 -15.84 7.97
CA THR A 176 14.41 -17.03 7.16
C THR A 176 13.19 -16.87 6.29
N PHE A 177 12.16 -16.14 6.74
CA PHE A 177 10.92 -15.91 6.00
C PHE A 177 11.16 -15.10 4.72
N VAL A 178 11.98 -14.05 4.83
CA VAL A 178 12.36 -13.19 3.68
C VAL A 178 13.60 -13.67 2.93
N SER A 179 14.15 -14.84 3.29
CA SER A 179 15.34 -15.36 2.61
C SER A 179 15.07 -15.64 1.14
N ARG A 180 16.08 -15.48 0.27
CA ARG A 180 15.95 -15.71 -1.18
C ARG A 180 15.32 -17.07 -1.55
N ALA A 181 15.55 -18.10 -0.73
CA ALA A 181 14.98 -19.42 -0.96
C ALA A 181 13.47 -19.49 -0.68
N ASN A 182 12.99 -18.75 0.32
CA ASN A 182 11.60 -18.79 0.76
C ASN A 182 10.75 -17.64 0.19
N LEU A 183 11.39 -16.54 -0.21
CA LEU A 183 10.72 -15.34 -0.71
C LEU A 183 9.74 -15.63 -1.86
N PRO A 184 10.00 -16.50 -2.85
CA PRO A 184 9.01 -16.77 -3.89
C PRO A 184 7.68 -17.32 -3.38
N ALA A 185 7.71 -18.13 -2.31
CA ALA A 185 6.52 -18.67 -1.68
C ALA A 185 5.84 -17.63 -0.77
N HIS A 186 6.60 -17.02 0.14
CA HIS A 186 6.04 -16.11 1.16
C HIS A 186 5.63 -14.76 0.62
N SER A 187 6.27 -14.26 -0.45
CA SER A 187 5.77 -13.09 -1.20
C SER A 187 4.49 -13.36 -1.97
N GLN A 188 4.07 -14.63 -2.05
CA GLN A 188 2.97 -15.12 -2.87
C GLN A 188 3.20 -15.02 -4.39
N CYS A 189 4.37 -14.56 -4.84
CA CYS A 189 4.70 -14.45 -6.27
C CYS A 189 4.60 -15.79 -7.01
N ALA A 190 5.14 -16.87 -6.44
CA ALA A 190 5.09 -18.20 -7.05
C ALA A 190 3.65 -18.69 -7.24
N ARG A 191 2.77 -18.34 -6.31
CA ARG A 191 1.35 -18.70 -6.33
C ARG A 191 0.57 -17.93 -7.39
N LEU A 192 0.92 -16.65 -7.59
CA LEU A 192 0.37 -15.80 -8.64
C LEU A 192 0.97 -16.07 -10.03
N GLY A 193 2.03 -16.89 -10.11
CA GLY A 193 2.74 -17.14 -11.36
C GLY A 193 3.48 -15.91 -11.89
N VAL A 194 3.88 -14.99 -11.00
CA VAL A 194 4.63 -13.78 -11.35
C VAL A 194 6.09 -13.90 -10.92
N PRO A 195 7.04 -13.26 -11.62
CA PRO A 195 8.44 -13.27 -11.20
C PRO A 195 8.60 -12.62 -9.83
N THR A 196 9.31 -13.29 -8.93
CA THR A 196 9.73 -12.69 -7.65
C THR A 196 10.85 -11.68 -7.91
N PRO A 197 10.75 -10.45 -7.39
CA PRO A 197 11.80 -9.44 -7.51
C PRO A 197 13.14 -9.92 -6.92
N THR A 198 14.24 -9.50 -7.54
CA THR A 198 15.61 -9.80 -7.08
C THR A 198 16.27 -8.56 -6.49
N PHE A 199 16.49 -8.57 -5.19
CA PHE A 199 17.18 -7.50 -4.46
C PHE A 199 17.94 -8.09 -3.26
N THR A 200 18.76 -7.26 -2.60
CA THR A 200 19.47 -7.64 -1.37
C THR A 200 19.07 -6.71 -0.24
N PRO A 201 18.24 -7.17 0.72
CA PRO A 201 17.79 -6.34 1.81
C PRO A 201 18.87 -6.21 2.90
N THR A 202 18.84 -5.10 3.62
CA THR A 202 19.44 -4.96 4.94
C THR A 202 18.37 -5.23 5.98
N LEU A 203 18.59 -6.26 6.80
CA LEU A 203 17.67 -6.61 7.88
C LEU A 203 17.89 -5.68 9.08
N VAL A 204 16.85 -4.97 9.48
CA VAL A 204 16.91 -3.93 10.50
C VAL A 204 16.29 -4.41 11.81
N PRO A 205 16.99 -4.27 12.96
CA PRO A 205 16.44 -4.63 14.27
C PRO A 205 15.23 -3.79 14.70
N HIS A 206 14.44 -4.31 15.63
CA HIS A 206 13.31 -3.59 16.23
C HIS A 206 13.78 -2.28 16.89
N ASN A 207 12.94 -1.25 16.83
CA ASN A 207 13.17 0.06 17.45
C ASN A 207 14.47 0.75 16.96
N THR A 208 14.76 0.64 15.67
CA THR A 208 15.94 1.24 15.05
C THR A 208 15.59 2.54 14.34
N PRO A 209 16.20 3.69 14.69
CA PRO A 209 16.10 4.92 13.91
C PRO A 209 16.69 4.73 12.52
N LEU A 210 15.93 5.10 11.49
CA LEU A 210 16.37 5.02 10.11
C LEU A 210 17.32 6.17 9.75
N LEU A 211 18.29 5.86 8.90
CA LEU A 211 19.28 6.78 8.39
C LEU A 211 19.22 6.85 6.87
N SER A 212 19.66 7.97 6.31
CA SER A 212 19.97 8.10 4.90
C SER A 212 21.14 7.19 4.51
N ALA A 213 21.36 7.01 3.21
CA ALA A 213 22.56 6.37 2.67
C ALA A 213 23.88 7.06 3.11
N SER A 214 23.83 8.30 3.61
CA SER A 214 24.97 9.04 4.16
C SER A 214 25.02 9.07 5.69
N GLY A 215 24.18 8.28 6.38
CA GLY A 215 24.17 8.17 7.84
C GLY A 215 23.45 9.31 8.57
N VAL A 216 22.62 10.09 7.88
CA VAL A 216 21.86 11.21 8.48
C VAL A 216 20.46 10.73 8.87
N PRO A 217 19.99 10.98 10.11
CA PRO A 217 18.65 10.58 10.52
C PRO A 217 17.55 11.13 9.61
N VAL A 218 16.59 10.26 9.24
CA VAL A 218 15.44 10.63 8.40
C VAL A 218 14.15 10.87 9.18
N GLY A 219 14.21 10.80 10.52
CA GLY A 219 13.08 11.07 11.41
C GLY A 219 12.07 9.93 11.54
N LEU A 220 12.45 8.72 11.13
CA LEU A 220 11.62 7.52 11.20
C LEU A 220 12.28 6.47 12.10
N THR A 221 11.48 5.73 12.86
CA THR A 221 11.93 4.56 13.64
C THR A 221 11.21 3.32 13.14
N LEU A 222 11.96 2.27 12.83
CA LEU A 222 11.42 0.98 12.42
C LEU A 222 10.99 0.17 13.65
N LEU A 223 9.77 -0.35 13.63
CA LEU A 223 9.18 -1.19 14.67
C LEU A 223 8.79 -2.51 14.02
N HIS A 224 9.24 -3.64 14.56
CA HIS A 224 8.69 -4.95 14.16
C HIS A 224 7.25 -5.06 14.65
N THR A 225 6.35 -5.49 13.79
CA THR A 225 4.93 -5.67 14.08
C THR A 225 4.43 -6.99 13.48
N PRO A 226 5.05 -8.13 13.84
CA PRO A 226 4.62 -9.42 13.31
C PRO A 226 3.15 -9.68 13.66
N GLY A 227 2.45 -10.40 12.79
CA GLY A 227 1.05 -10.75 13.03
C GLY A 227 0.31 -11.07 11.75
N HIS A 228 0.20 -10.12 10.83
CA HIS A 228 -0.30 -10.40 9.48
C HIS A 228 0.71 -11.28 8.73
N THR A 229 1.99 -10.89 8.72
CA THR A 229 3.11 -11.78 8.37
C THR A 229 4.19 -11.80 9.45
N PRO A 230 5.06 -12.83 9.50
CA PRO A 230 6.17 -12.87 10.44
C PRO A 230 7.25 -11.81 10.23
N ASP A 231 7.40 -11.23 9.03
CA ASP A 231 8.39 -10.20 8.71
C ASP A 231 7.84 -8.78 8.78
N GLU A 232 6.56 -8.59 9.13
CA GLU A 232 5.95 -7.28 9.10
C GLU A 232 6.62 -6.26 10.04
N LEU A 233 6.68 -5.03 9.57
CA LEU A 233 7.12 -3.85 10.30
C LEU A 233 6.20 -2.65 10.08
N ALA A 234 6.25 -1.75 11.06
CA ALA A 234 5.69 -0.42 11.02
C ALA A 234 6.80 0.64 11.08
N LEU A 235 6.51 1.86 10.61
CA LEU A 235 7.37 3.02 10.79
C LEU A 235 6.70 4.05 11.69
N TRP A 236 7.44 4.51 12.70
CA TRP A 236 7.05 5.59 13.58
C TRP A 236 7.72 6.90 13.19
N ASP A 237 6.91 7.91 12.84
CA ASP A 237 7.33 9.28 12.61
C ASP A 237 6.97 10.15 13.81
N ALA A 238 7.93 10.37 14.70
CA ALA A 238 7.73 11.21 15.88
C ALA A 238 7.55 12.70 15.53
N VAL A 239 8.08 13.16 14.40
CA VAL A 239 8.06 14.59 14.02
C VAL A 239 6.68 14.98 13.50
N GLU A 240 6.13 14.17 12.60
CA GLU A 240 4.80 14.40 12.02
C GLU A 240 3.68 13.68 12.78
N ARG A 241 4.02 12.89 13.81
CA ARG A 241 3.11 12.07 14.62
C ARG A 241 2.29 11.11 13.76
N VAL A 242 2.97 10.37 12.90
CA VAL A 242 2.34 9.39 12.01
C VAL A 242 2.91 8.00 12.27
N LEU A 243 2.01 7.04 12.45
CA LEU A 243 2.29 5.61 12.45
C LEU A 243 1.94 5.04 11.07
N TYR A 244 2.94 4.53 10.36
CA TYR A 244 2.74 3.77 9.14
C TYR A 244 2.72 2.28 9.49
N ALA A 245 1.56 1.64 9.41
CA ALA A 245 1.31 0.34 10.02
C ALA A 245 1.32 -0.84 9.04
N GLY A 246 1.68 -0.63 7.77
CA GLY A 246 1.62 -1.69 6.75
C GLY A 246 0.25 -2.39 6.77
N ASP A 247 0.28 -3.72 6.73
CA ASP A 247 -0.89 -4.57 6.59
C ASP A 247 -1.51 -5.01 7.93
N THR A 248 -1.09 -4.39 9.03
CA THR A 248 -1.56 -4.70 10.37
C THR A 248 -3.09 -4.60 10.45
N LEU A 249 -3.73 -3.56 9.92
CA LEU A 249 -5.19 -3.39 10.02
C LEU A 249 -5.76 -2.42 9.00
N TYR A 250 -7.07 -2.50 8.76
CA TYR A 250 -7.83 -1.56 7.92
C TYR A 250 -9.18 -1.19 8.50
N GLU A 251 -9.64 0.03 8.23
CA GLU A 251 -11.05 0.40 8.31
C GLU A 251 -11.74 0.16 6.96
N ARG A 252 -12.97 -0.36 6.99
CA ARG A 252 -13.86 -0.58 5.82
C ARG A 252 -13.31 -1.53 4.75
N ALA A 253 -12.23 -2.23 5.06
CA ALA A 253 -11.71 -3.37 4.34
C ALA A 253 -11.35 -4.50 5.33
N PRO A 254 -11.28 -5.75 4.88
CA PRO A 254 -10.97 -6.86 5.76
C PRO A 254 -9.54 -6.78 6.28
N ILE A 255 -9.37 -6.92 7.59
CA ILE A 255 -8.11 -7.35 8.18
C ILE A 255 -7.90 -8.79 7.70
N ILE A 256 -6.88 -9.02 6.86
CA ILE A 256 -6.60 -10.33 6.27
C ILE A 256 -5.46 -10.98 7.04
N PHE A 257 -5.60 -12.24 7.42
CA PHE A 257 -4.46 -13.05 7.85
C PHE A 257 -4.18 -14.13 6.80
N PRO A 258 -2.96 -14.14 6.19
CA PRO A 258 -2.51 -15.24 5.36
C PRO A 258 -2.29 -16.51 6.20
N ALA A 259 -1.88 -17.60 5.56
CA ALA A 259 -1.60 -18.85 6.26
C ALA A 259 -0.50 -18.69 7.32
N GLU A 260 0.45 -17.79 7.09
CA GLU A 260 1.59 -17.54 7.96
C GLU A 260 1.31 -16.50 9.06
N GLY A 261 0.10 -15.95 9.10
CA GLY A 261 -0.33 -15.00 10.12
C GLY A 261 -0.54 -15.64 11.49
N ASP A 262 -0.54 -14.81 12.54
CA ASP A 262 -0.76 -15.19 13.93
C ASP A 262 -1.52 -14.08 14.68
N ILE A 263 -2.79 -14.33 15.00
CA ILE A 263 -3.67 -13.33 15.63
C ILE A 263 -3.22 -13.01 17.07
N ALA A 264 -2.64 -13.96 17.80
CA ALA A 264 -2.18 -13.69 19.16
C ALA A 264 -0.93 -12.80 19.16
N VAL A 265 0.00 -13.05 18.23
CA VAL A 265 1.18 -12.19 18.02
C VAL A 265 0.77 -10.82 17.49
N TRP A 266 -0.21 -10.77 16.59
CA TRP A 266 -0.81 -9.53 16.11
C TRP A 266 -1.40 -8.67 17.25
N LEU A 267 -2.13 -9.27 18.19
CA LEU A 267 -2.65 -8.56 19.37
C LEU A 267 -1.51 -7.98 20.22
N ALA A 268 -0.39 -8.69 20.36
CA ALA A 268 0.79 -8.17 21.06
C ALA A 268 1.40 -6.97 20.32
N SER A 269 1.56 -7.07 19.00
CA SER A 269 2.01 -5.96 18.14
C SER A 269 1.08 -4.74 18.25
N LEU A 270 -0.25 -4.91 18.26
CA LEU A 270 -1.18 -3.80 18.48
C LEU A 270 -1.01 -3.16 19.84
N SER A 271 -0.78 -3.95 20.90
CA SER A 271 -0.54 -3.41 22.24
C SER A 271 0.70 -2.52 22.25
N GLU A 272 1.81 -2.95 21.62
CA GLU A 272 3.02 -2.14 21.52
C GLU A 272 2.80 -0.84 20.72
N LEU A 273 2.03 -0.89 19.64
CA LEU A 273 1.66 0.28 18.86
C LEU A 273 0.77 1.25 19.66
N ILE A 274 -0.20 0.73 20.41
CA ILE A 274 -1.05 1.53 21.31
C ILE A 274 -0.19 2.21 22.39
N ASP A 275 0.72 1.46 23.02
CA ASP A 275 1.63 1.99 24.04
C ASP A 275 2.55 3.07 23.45
N ARG A 276 3.07 2.87 22.23
CA ARG A 276 3.85 3.87 21.50
C ARG A 276 3.07 5.16 21.29
N VAL A 277 1.81 5.06 20.84
CA VAL A 277 0.94 6.22 20.61
C VAL A 277 0.59 6.91 21.93
N CYS A 278 0.30 6.15 22.99
CA CYS A 278 -0.01 6.66 24.31
C CYS A 278 1.17 7.35 25.01
N ALA A 279 2.41 7.02 24.64
CA ALA A 279 3.61 7.66 25.17
C ALA A 279 3.83 9.09 24.64
N GLU A 280 3.15 9.50 23.57
CA GLU A 280 3.21 10.87 23.06
C GLU A 280 2.54 11.87 24.01
N SER A 281 3.00 13.13 24.00
CA SER A 281 2.37 14.19 24.81
C SER A 281 0.95 14.53 24.36
N SER A 282 0.58 14.15 23.12
CA SER A 282 -0.72 14.42 22.53
C SER A 282 -1.18 13.24 21.67
N PRO A 283 -1.51 12.08 22.29
CA PRO A 283 -1.86 10.85 21.56
C PRO A 283 -3.04 11.01 20.60
N GLN A 284 -3.96 11.93 20.90
CA GLN A 284 -5.12 12.24 20.05
C GLN A 284 -4.75 12.88 18.70
N ASP A 285 -3.56 13.47 18.60
CA ASP A 285 -3.08 14.11 17.37
C ASP A 285 -2.33 13.14 16.47
N VAL A 286 -1.98 11.96 16.98
CA VAL A 286 -1.30 10.92 16.21
C VAL A 286 -2.24 10.37 15.13
N ARG A 287 -1.69 10.15 13.94
CA ARG A 287 -2.40 9.60 12.78
C ARG A 287 -1.84 8.24 12.39
N ILE A 288 -2.70 7.35 11.90
CA ILE A 288 -2.33 6.04 11.36
C ILE A 288 -2.55 6.01 9.85
N CYS A 289 -1.62 5.35 9.16
CA CYS A 289 -1.63 5.13 7.72
C CYS A 289 -1.23 3.67 7.44
N CYS A 290 -2.08 2.92 6.78
CA CYS A 290 -1.92 1.47 6.55
C CYS A 290 -1.53 1.18 5.09
N GLY A 291 -1.25 -0.07 4.76
CA GLY A 291 -0.89 -0.52 3.41
C GLY A 291 -2.03 -0.31 2.39
N HIS A 292 -3.28 -0.25 2.84
CA HIS A 292 -4.47 -0.10 1.99
C HIS A 292 -5.54 0.71 2.73
N GLU A 293 -6.44 1.38 1.99
CA GLU A 293 -7.73 1.99 2.42
C GLU A 293 -7.73 3.06 3.54
N THR A 294 -6.87 2.93 4.53
CA THR A 294 -6.84 3.69 5.78
C THR A 294 -5.60 4.58 5.79
N ALA A 295 -5.78 5.89 5.54
CA ALA A 295 -4.68 6.85 5.61
C ALA A 295 -5.10 8.13 6.35
N GLY A 296 -4.27 8.58 7.28
CA GLY A 296 -4.46 9.84 8.01
C GLY A 296 -5.58 9.79 9.05
N ARG A 297 -5.88 8.61 9.62
CA ARG A 297 -6.97 8.41 10.59
C ARG A 297 -6.47 8.56 12.03
N PRO A 298 -7.29 8.91 13.03
CA PRO A 298 -6.83 9.01 14.42
C PRO A 298 -6.30 7.66 14.93
N ALA A 299 -5.00 7.58 15.23
CA ALA A 299 -4.33 6.29 15.45
C ALA A 299 -4.90 5.53 16.63
N LEU A 300 -5.08 6.20 17.78
CA LEU A 300 -5.51 5.56 19.01
C LEU A 300 -6.94 5.01 18.93
N ASP A 301 -7.83 5.72 18.24
CA ASP A 301 -9.21 5.25 17.99
C ASP A 301 -9.17 3.99 17.12
N VAL A 302 -8.50 4.07 15.96
CA VAL A 302 -8.43 2.96 15.00
C VAL A 302 -7.80 1.71 15.61
N LEU A 303 -6.68 1.83 16.31
CA LEU A 303 -5.99 0.70 16.94
C LEU A 303 -6.88 0.03 17.99
N ARG A 304 -7.46 0.80 18.91
CA ARG A 304 -8.28 0.25 20.00
C ARG A 304 -9.57 -0.37 19.50
N THR A 305 -10.24 0.23 18.51
CA THR A 305 -11.50 -0.32 18.01
C THR A 305 -11.28 -1.53 17.10
N ALA A 306 -10.15 -1.61 16.38
CA ALA A 306 -9.76 -2.82 15.66
C ALA A 306 -9.41 -3.96 16.62
N GLU A 307 -8.63 -3.67 17.68
CA GLU A 307 -8.31 -4.65 18.73
C GLU A 307 -9.59 -5.17 19.40
N ALA A 308 -10.50 -4.27 19.78
CA ALA A 308 -11.78 -4.65 20.38
C ALA A 308 -12.60 -5.57 19.47
N PHE A 309 -12.70 -5.25 18.17
CA PHE A 309 -13.39 -6.09 17.20
C PHE A 309 -12.76 -7.49 17.10
N VAL A 310 -11.44 -7.61 16.99
CA VAL A 310 -10.79 -8.93 16.90
C VAL A 310 -10.95 -9.70 18.22
N ARG A 311 -10.94 -9.03 19.37
CA ARG A 311 -11.26 -9.67 20.67
C ARG A 311 -12.71 -10.14 20.72
N ASP A 312 -13.67 -9.40 20.17
CA ASP A 312 -15.07 -9.84 20.07
C ASP A 312 -15.21 -11.09 19.20
N VAL A 313 -14.42 -11.23 18.12
CA VAL A 313 -14.32 -12.47 17.33
C VAL A 313 -13.77 -13.63 18.18
N LEU A 314 -12.66 -13.40 18.89
CA LEU A 314 -12.04 -14.44 19.72
C LEU A 314 -12.96 -14.87 20.87
N ASP A 315 -13.72 -13.95 21.46
CA ASP A 315 -14.70 -14.25 22.51
C ASP A 315 -16.01 -14.86 21.98
N GLY A 316 -16.18 -14.98 20.66
CA GLY A 316 -17.39 -15.51 20.02
C GLY A 316 -18.59 -14.56 20.08
N ARG A 317 -18.37 -13.28 20.34
CA ARG A 317 -19.41 -12.22 20.27
C ARG A 317 -19.71 -11.81 18.83
N GLU A 318 -18.69 -11.80 17.96
CA GLU A 318 -18.86 -11.63 16.52
C GLU A 318 -19.06 -12.99 15.85
N LEU A 319 -20.17 -13.15 15.15
CA LEU A 319 -20.53 -14.42 14.50
C LEU A 319 -19.85 -14.55 13.14
N VAL A 320 -19.54 -15.80 12.78
CA VAL A 320 -19.03 -16.13 11.44
C VAL A 320 -20.09 -15.74 10.41
N ARG A 321 -19.70 -14.87 9.49
CA ARG A 321 -20.56 -14.40 8.38
C ARG A 321 -20.51 -15.35 7.19
N SER A 322 -19.32 -15.80 6.84
CA SER A 322 -19.09 -16.78 5.77
C SER A 322 -18.01 -17.77 6.20
N ARG A 323 -18.15 -19.02 5.74
CA ARG A 323 -17.20 -20.12 6.00
C ARG A 323 -17.09 -20.97 4.75
N GLU A 324 -15.90 -20.98 4.16
CA GLU A 324 -15.66 -21.61 2.86
C GLU A 324 -14.39 -22.46 2.92
N GLU A 325 -14.40 -23.61 2.25
CA GLU A 325 -13.18 -24.40 2.07
C GLU A 325 -12.44 -23.93 0.82
N ARG A 326 -11.19 -23.52 1.00
CA ARG A 326 -10.30 -23.07 -0.09
C ARG A 326 -9.01 -23.84 0.01
N TRP A 327 -8.70 -24.65 -1.01
CA TRP A 327 -7.45 -25.43 -1.09
C TRP A 327 -7.22 -26.34 0.12
N GLY A 328 -8.30 -26.94 0.67
CA GLY A 328 -8.24 -27.80 1.84
C GLY A 328 -8.12 -27.06 3.18
N VAL A 329 -8.25 -25.73 3.18
CA VAL A 329 -8.23 -24.88 4.37
C VAL A 329 -9.59 -24.22 4.53
N TRP A 330 -10.19 -24.32 5.71
CA TRP A 330 -11.38 -23.56 6.06
C TRP A 330 -11.01 -22.09 6.29
N VAL A 331 -11.64 -21.20 5.54
CA VAL A 331 -11.51 -19.75 5.67
C VAL A 331 -12.81 -19.19 6.21
N VAL A 332 -12.72 -18.32 7.20
CA VAL A 332 -13.85 -17.68 7.86
C VAL A 332 -13.80 -16.17 7.68
N GLU A 333 -14.96 -15.57 7.51
CA GLU A 333 -15.16 -14.11 7.50
C GLU A 333 -15.99 -13.71 8.72
N TYR A 334 -15.58 -12.64 9.38
CA TYR A 334 -16.35 -11.92 10.38
C TYR A 334 -16.55 -10.48 9.92
N MET A 335 -17.67 -9.86 10.28
CA MET A 335 -17.93 -8.46 9.96
C MET A 335 -18.63 -7.80 11.14
N GLN A 336 -18.01 -6.74 11.66
CA GLN A 336 -18.56 -5.94 12.75
C GLN A 336 -19.90 -5.35 12.36
N GLU A 337 -20.83 -5.25 13.31
CA GLU A 337 -22.02 -4.42 13.14
C GLU A 337 -21.62 -2.98 12.75
N GLY A 338 -22.26 -2.43 11.71
CA GLY A 338 -21.90 -1.13 11.14
C GLY A 338 -20.74 -1.16 10.13
N GLY A 339 -20.05 -2.29 9.96
CA GLY A 339 -19.12 -2.54 8.86
C GLY A 339 -17.84 -1.71 8.88
N ARG A 340 -17.43 -1.21 10.05
CA ARG A 340 -16.14 -0.51 10.19
C ARG A 340 -14.96 -1.49 10.08
N TYR A 341 -15.10 -2.69 10.62
CA TYR A 341 -14.09 -3.74 10.54
C TYR A 341 -14.68 -5.05 10.04
N SER A 342 -13.86 -5.80 9.31
CA SER A 342 -14.09 -7.20 9.01
C SER A 342 -12.77 -7.95 9.13
N LEU A 343 -12.84 -9.27 9.30
CA LEU A 343 -11.69 -10.16 9.45
C LEU A 343 -11.87 -11.33 8.50
N VAL A 344 -10.83 -11.66 7.72
CA VAL A 344 -10.79 -12.85 6.87
C VAL A 344 -9.51 -13.62 7.19
N CYS A 345 -9.64 -14.89 7.58
CA CYS A 345 -8.49 -15.71 7.94
C CYS A 345 -8.80 -17.21 7.83
N PRO A 346 -7.77 -18.07 7.76
CA PRO A 346 -7.92 -19.48 8.06
C PRO A 346 -8.54 -19.69 9.46
N GLU A 347 -9.59 -20.50 9.55
CA GLU A 347 -10.32 -20.78 10.80
C GLU A 347 -9.40 -21.26 11.91
N ARG A 348 -8.36 -22.04 11.56
CA ARG A 348 -7.35 -22.51 12.52
C ARG A 348 -6.66 -21.37 13.28
N LEU A 349 -6.45 -20.20 12.67
CA LEU A 349 -5.76 -19.08 13.32
C LEU A 349 -6.59 -18.49 14.47
N VAL A 350 -7.92 -18.49 14.32
CA VAL A 350 -8.85 -18.08 15.40
C VAL A 350 -8.78 -19.06 16.56
N LEU A 351 -8.78 -20.37 16.27
CA LEU A 351 -8.72 -21.43 17.28
C LEU A 351 -7.36 -21.43 18.03
N GLU A 352 -6.26 -21.35 17.29
CA GLU A 352 -4.90 -21.24 17.84
C GLU A 352 -4.75 -19.99 18.72
N ALA A 353 -5.34 -18.87 18.30
CA ALA A 353 -5.31 -17.64 19.09
C ALA A 353 -6.10 -17.76 20.39
N ARG A 354 -7.31 -18.36 20.37
CA ARG A 354 -8.10 -18.64 21.57
C ARG A 354 -7.31 -19.48 22.58
N GLU A 355 -6.66 -20.54 22.11
CA GLU A 355 -5.82 -21.40 22.94
C GLU A 355 -4.66 -20.60 23.57
N LYS A 356 -3.92 -19.83 22.77
CA LYS A 356 -2.75 -19.04 23.23
C LYS A 356 -3.12 -17.99 24.28
N ILE A 357 -4.31 -17.40 24.20
CA ILE A 357 -4.76 -16.36 25.15
C ILE A 357 -5.63 -16.90 26.29
N GLY A 358 -5.78 -18.22 26.41
CA GLY A 358 -6.49 -18.87 27.51
C GLY A 358 -8.02 -18.78 27.44
N LEU A 359 -8.59 -18.59 26.25
CA LEU A 359 -10.02 -18.75 26.02
C LEU A 359 -10.33 -20.22 25.73
N ASN A 360 -11.37 -20.76 26.35
CA ASN A 360 -11.81 -22.14 26.10
C ASN A 360 -12.25 -22.26 24.63
N VAL A 361 -11.68 -23.24 23.91
CA VAL A 361 -11.95 -23.52 22.49
C VAL A 361 -13.31 -24.16 22.27
#